data_AF-A0A1H0T041-F1
#
_entry.id   AF-A0A1H0T041-F1
#
_cell.length_a   1.000
_cell.length_b   1.000
_cell.length_c   1.000
_cell.angle_alpha   90.00
_cell.angle_beta   90.00
_cell.angle_gamma   90.00
#
_symmetry.space_group_name_H-M   'P 1'
#
loop_
_entity.id
_entity.type
_entity.pdbx_description
1 polymer ?
#
loop_
_entity_poly.entity_id
_entity_poly.type
_entity_poly.pdbx_seq_one_letter_code
_entity_poly.pdbx_strand_id
1 'polypeptide(L)' 'MESLIFVIPITSILIGLYFITLGLWELREGINRKQYIKYMFTGLFLLVILTPMIWLFGSSFLFRM' A
#
# COMPACT_ATOMS: atom_id res chain seq x y z
N MET A 1 -9.80 -13.17 -15.41
CA MET A 1 -10.10 -12.41 -14.18
C MET A 1 -9.20 -12.82 -13.01
N GLU A 2 -8.76 -14.08 -12.93
CA GLU A 2 -7.88 -14.57 -11.85
C GLU A 2 -6.54 -13.81 -11.72
N SER A 3 -5.92 -13.43 -12.84
CA SER A 3 -4.66 -12.67 -12.81
C SER A 3 -4.79 -11.30 -12.10
N LEU A 4 -5.96 -10.65 -12.17
CA LEU A 4 -6.19 -9.36 -11.50
C LEU A 4 -6.12 -9.49 -9.97
N ILE A 5 -6.51 -10.65 -9.42
CA ILE A 5 -6.49 -10.92 -7.97
C ILE A 5 -5.06 -10.90 -7.44
N PHE A 6 -4.07 -11.20 -8.27
CA PHE A 6 -2.65 -11.11 -7.92
C PHE A 6 -2.03 -9.76 -8.29
N VAL A 7 -2.37 -9.22 -9.47
CA VAL A 7 -1.79 -7.96 -9.96
C VAL A 7 -2.18 -6.77 -9.06
N ILE A 8 -3.44 -6.69 -8.65
CA ILE A 8 -3.92 -5.57 -7.81
C ILE A 8 -3.17 -5.49 -6.46
N PRO A 9 -3.06 -6.54 -5.64
CA PRO A 9 -2.32 -6.46 -4.38
C PRO A 9 -0.82 -6.18 -4.60
N ILE A 10 -0.20 -6.73 -5.66
CA ILE A 10 1.21 -6.43 -5.98
C ILE A 10 1.40 -4.94 -6.29
N THR A 11 0.53 -4.36 -7.11
CA THR A 11 0.60 -2.92 -7.41
C THR A 11 0.38 -2.06 -6.16
N SER A 12 -0.55 -2.45 -5.28
CA SER A 12 -0.77 -1.79 -3.98
C SER A 12 0.50 -1.82 -3.11
N ILE A 13 1.20 -2.97 -3.05
CA ILE A 13 2.48 -3.09 -2.33
C ILE A 13 3.53 -2.13 -2.90
N LEU A 14 3.68 -2.09 -4.23
CA LEU A 14 4.68 -1.23 -4.88
C LEU A 14 4.41 0.26 -4.60
N ILE A 15 3.15 0.69 -4.70
CA ILE A 15 2.75 2.06 -4.41
C ILE A 15 2.96 2.38 -2.92
N GLY A 16 2.63 1.44 -2.03
CA GLY A 16 2.85 1.60 -0.59
C GLY A 16 4.33 1.76 -0.23
N LEU A 17 5.20 0.93 -0.80
CA LEU A 17 6.65 1.03 -0.64
C LEU A 17 7.20 2.35 -1.18
N TYR A 18 6.72 2.79 -2.34
CA TYR A 18 7.09 4.09 -2.91
C TYR A 18 6.74 5.25 -1.98
N PHE A 19 5.56 5.24 -1.35
CA PHE A 19 5.21 6.27 -0.38
C PHE A 19 6.07 6.22 0.88
N ILE A 20 6.47 5.03 1.35
CA ILE A 20 7.38 4.91 2.48
C ILE A 20 8.75 5.47 2.13
N THR A 21 9.31 5.15 0.95
CA THR A 21 10.61 5.70 0.55
C THR A 21 10.57 7.21 0.40
N LEU A 22 9.48 7.75 -0.14
CA LEU A 22 9.25 9.20 -0.22
C LEU A 22 9.12 9.81 1.19
N GLY A 23 8.40 9.16 2.10
CA GLY A 23 8.33 9.58 3.50
C GLY A 23 9.73 9.62 4.15
N LEU A 24 10.53 8.57 3.99
CA LEU A 24 11.90 8.53 4.52
C LEU A 24 12.79 9.61 3.90
N TRP A 25 12.56 9.97 2.65
CA TRP A 25 13.24 11.09 2.00
C TRP A 25 12.89 12.43 2.67
N GLU A 26 11.61 12.70 2.90
CA GLU A 26 11.14 13.89 3.61
C GLU A 26 11.66 13.96 5.06
N LEU A 27 11.81 12.80 5.71
CA LEU A 27 12.43 12.71 7.04
C LEU A 27 13.90 13.13 7.01
N ARG A 28 14.64 12.76 5.96
CA ARG A 28 16.04 13.15 5.76
C ARG A 28 16.18 14.65 5.53
N GLU A 29 15.32 15.23 4.70
CA GLU A 29 15.36 16.68 4.44
C GLU A 29 14.93 17.48 5.67
N GLY A 30 13.97 16.99 6.46
CA GLY A 30 13.56 17.60 7.73
C GLY A 30 12.80 18.93 7.59
N ILE A 31 12.52 19.36 6.35
CA ILE A 31 11.87 20.64 6.05
C ILE A 31 10.36 20.58 6.34
N ASN A 32 9.67 19.53 5.87
CA ASN A 32 8.22 19.42 5.99
C ASN A 32 7.75 18.17 6.73
N ARG A 33 7.61 18.29 8.05
CA ARG A 33 7.16 17.19 8.93
C ARG A 33 5.75 16.69 8.63
N LYS A 34 4.85 17.56 8.15
CA LYS A 34 3.47 17.16 7.81
C LYS A 34 3.45 16.24 6.59
N GLN A 35 4.32 16.52 5.62
CA GLN A 35 4.47 15.74 4.39
C GLN A 35 5.07 14.37 4.67
N TYR A 36 6.10 14.30 5.52
CA TYR A 36 6.62 13.04 6.07
C TYR A 36 5.51 12.16 6.65
N ILE A 37 4.72 12.69 7.60
CA ILE A 37 3.66 11.92 8.27
C ILE A 37 2.63 11.44 7.25
N LYS A 38 2.24 12.31 6.32
CA LYS A 38 1.27 11.95 5.26
C LYS A 38 1.77 10.77 4.44
N TYR A 39 2.98 10.83 3.89
CA TYR A 39 3.51 9.76 3.04
C TYR A 39 3.76 8.47 3.81
N MET A 40 4.34 8.54 5.02
CA MET A 40 4.53 7.35 5.84
C MET A 40 3.22 6.66 6.19
N PHE A 41 2.22 7.43 6.62
CA PHE A 41 0.94 6.86 7.02
C PHE A 41 0.17 6.29 5.82
N THR A 42 0.18 6.98 4.68
CA THR A 42 -0.42 6.45 3.44
C THR A 42 0.29 5.19 2.98
N GLY A 43 1.63 5.16 2.97
CA GLY A 43 2.38 3.98 2.55
C GLY A 43 2.16 2.76 3.46
N LEU A 44 2.17 2.97 4.78
CA LEU A 44 1.86 1.92 5.75
C LEU A 44 0.41 1.45 5.66
N PHE A 45 -0.55 2.35 5.44
CA PHE A 45 -1.95 1.99 5.22
C PHE A 45 -2.10 1.08 4.00
N LEU A 46 -1.45 1.41 2.88
CA LEU A 46 -1.50 0.60 1.67
C LEU A 46 -0.92 -0.80 1.89
N LEU A 47 0.20 -0.92 2.61
CA LEU A 47 0.85 -2.21 2.87
C LEU A 47 0.12 -3.06 3.91
N VAL A 48 -0.24 -2.47 5.04
CA VAL A 48 -0.68 -3.21 6.23
C VAL A 48 -2.19 -3.42 6.26
N ILE A 49 -2.96 -2.49 5.67
CA ILE A 49 -4.43 -2.53 5.73
C ILE A 49 -4.99 -2.86 4.35
N LEU A 50 -4.70 -2.04 3.34
CA LEU A 50 -5.37 -2.15 2.05
C LEU A 50 -4.99 -3.47 1.33
N THR A 51 -3.70 -3.81 1.30
CA THR A 51 -3.24 -5.02 0.58
C THR A 51 -3.84 -6.31 1.18
N PRO A 52 -3.81 -6.55 2.51
CA PRO A 52 -4.47 -7.70 3.11
C PRO A 52 -6.00 -7.69 2.89
N MET A 53 -6.64 -6.53 2.96
CA MET A 53 -8.07 -6.43 2.65
C MET A 53 -8.38 -6.88 1.22
N ILE A 54 -7.65 -6.37 0.23
CA ILE A 54 -7.80 -6.76 -1.19
C ILE A 54 -7.64 -8.28 -1.35
N TRP A 55 -6.64 -8.87 -0.68
CA TRP A 55 -6.41 -10.31 -0.72
C TRP A 55 -7.55 -11.12 -0.09
N LEU A 56 -8.06 -10.71 1.07
CA LEU A 56 -9.17 -11.38 1.75
C LEU A 56 -10.49 -11.28 0.95
N PHE A 57 -10.79 -10.10 0.40
CA PHE A 57 -11.96 -9.91 -0.47
C PHE A 57 -11.81 -10.68 -1.81
N GLY A 58 -10.63 -10.67 -2.42
CA GLY A 58 -10.36 -11.42 -3.64
C GLY A 58 -10.48 -12.93 -3.47
N SER A 59 -9.92 -13.47 -2.37
CA SER A 59 -9.96 -14.90 -2.06
C SER A 59 -11.35 -15.40 -1.66
N SER A 60 -12.12 -14.61 -0.89
CA SER A 60 -13.50 -14.95 -0.54
C SER A 60 -14.44 -14.97 -1.76
N PHE A 61 -14.19 -14.12 -2.76
CA PHE A 61 -14.91 -14.17 -4.03
C PHE A 61 -14.60 -15.44 -4.83
N LEU A 62 -13.33 -15.86 -4.88
CA LEU A 62 -12.92 -17.11 -5.54
C LEU A 62 -13.49 -18.37 -4.88
N PHE A 63 -13.58 -18.40 -3.55
CA PHE A 63 -14.11 -19.57 -2.82
C PHE A 63 -15.63 -19.76 -3.01
N ARG A 64 -16.35 -18.68 -3.37
CA ARG A 64 -17.82 -18.68 -3.47
C ARG A 64 -18.33 -18.94 -4.89
N MET A 65 -17.44 -18.93 -5.89
CA MET A 65 -17.74 -19.19 -7.30
C MET A 65 -17.57 -20.67 -7.62
#